data_AF-A0A957CKW4-F1
#
_entry.id   AF-A0A957CKW4-F1
#
_cell.length_a   1.000
_cell.length_b   1.000
_cell.length_c   1.000
_cell.angle_alpha   90.00
_cell.angle_beta   90.00
_cell.angle_gamma   90.00
#
_symmetry.space_group_name_H-M   'P 1'
#
loop_
_entity.id
_entity.type
_entity.pdbx_description
1 polymer ?
#
loop_
_entity_poly.entity_id
_entity_poly.type
_entity_poly.pdbx_seq_one_letter_code
_entity_poly.pdbx_strand_id
1 'polypeptide(L)'
;MKQPQSIYAERLTAVRHKLSEWQVDAVLISSPTNRRWLSGFTGSNAQLLITPDQALIATDFRYYQQAAAQAPLFTLFKHERTEKDTA
;
A
#
# COMPACT_ATOMS: atom_id res chain seq x y z
N MET A 1 1.35 18.94 -21.36
CA MET A 1 0.40 17.81 -21.45
C MET A 1 0.42 17.09 -20.11
N LYS A 2 -0.68 17.09 -19.34
CA LYS A 2 -0.75 16.31 -18.09
C LYS A 2 -0.92 14.85 -18.48
N GLN A 3 -0.04 13.96 -18.02
CA GLN A 3 -0.21 12.52 -18.27
C GLN A 3 -1.53 12.04 -17.64
N PRO A 4 -2.21 11.04 -18.24
CA PRO A 4 -3.39 10.45 -17.63
C PRO A 4 -2.98 9.79 -16.30
N GLN A 5 -3.46 10.35 -15.20
CA GLN A 5 -3.22 9.81 -13.87
C GLN A 5 -4.07 8.53 -13.73
N SER A 6 -3.47 7.41 -13.30
CA SER A 6 -4.23 6.17 -13.13
C SER A 6 -5.26 6.33 -12.01
N ILE A 7 -6.40 5.63 -12.09
CA ILE A 7 -7.44 5.67 -11.04
C ILE A 7 -6.88 5.37 -9.63
N TYR A 8 -5.82 4.57 -9.54
CA TYR A 8 -5.15 4.27 -8.27
C TYR A 8 -4.40 5.48 -7.70
N ALA A 9 -3.78 6.31 -8.55
CA ALA A 9 -3.12 7.53 -8.13
C ALA A 9 -4.12 8.60 -7.64
N GLU A 10 -5.29 8.70 -8.27
CA GLU A 10 -6.39 9.55 -7.79
C GLU A 10 -6.89 9.10 -6.41
N ARG A 11 -7.12 7.79 -6.24
CA ARG A 11 -7.54 7.22 -4.94
C ARG A 11 -6.50 7.44 -3.85
N LEU A 12 -5.22 7.26 -4.16
CA LEU A 12 -4.13 7.51 -3.21
C LEU A 12 -4.09 8.99 -2.78
N THR A 13 -4.30 9.90 -3.73
CA THR A 13 -4.38 11.35 -3.47
C THR A 13 -5.56 11.68 -2.54
N ALA A 14 -6.73 11.08 -2.80
CA ALA A 14 -7.91 11.23 -1.95
C ALA A 14 -7.67 10.72 -0.52
N VAL A 15 -7.00 9.58 -0.35
CA VAL A 15 -6.61 9.07 0.98
C VAL A 15 -5.69 10.06 1.70
N ARG A 16 -4.67 10.60 1.02
CA ARG A 16 -3.74 11.58 1.61
C ARG A 16 -4.45 12.86 2.05
N HIS A 17 -5.44 13.32 1.29
CA HIS A 17 -6.27 14.45 1.70
C HIS A 17 -7.02 14.14 3.01
N LYS A 18 -7.56 12.91 3.15
CA LYS A 18 -8.20 12.47 4.39
C LYS A 18 -7.26 12.38 5.58
N LEU A 19 -5.99 11.98 5.38
CA LEU A 19 -5.00 12.00 6.47
C LEU A 19 -4.83 13.42 7.04
N SER A 20 -4.76 14.42 6.17
CA SER A 20 -4.69 15.83 6.56
C SER A 20 -5.94 16.29 7.31
N GLU A 21 -7.13 15.97 6.79
CA GLU A 21 -8.40 16.30 7.47
C GLU A 21 -8.51 15.67 8.86
N TRP A 22 -8.04 14.43 9.02
CA TRP A 22 -8.08 13.70 10.30
C TRP A 22 -6.92 14.04 11.24
N GLN A 23 -5.93 14.81 10.78
CA GLN A 23 -4.72 15.14 11.52
C GLN A 23 -3.97 13.89 12.01
N VAL A 24 -3.79 12.90 11.12
CA VAL A 24 -3.05 11.67 11.39
C VAL A 24 -1.87 11.51 10.45
N ASP A 25 -0.79 10.89 10.93
CA ASP A 25 0.43 10.71 10.16
C ASP A 25 0.35 9.57 9.13
N ALA A 26 -0.50 8.58 9.36
CA ALA A 26 -0.62 7.41 8.49
C ALA A 26 -1.95 6.66 8.65
N VAL A 27 -2.26 5.82 7.67
CA VAL A 27 -3.32 4.81 7.76
C VAL A 27 -2.81 3.43 7.36
N LEU A 28 -3.15 2.43 8.18
CA LEU A 28 -2.92 1.02 7.89
C LEU A 28 -4.19 0.39 7.32
N ILE A 29 -4.10 -0.18 6.12
CA ILE A 29 -5.22 -0.85 5.43
C ILE A 29 -4.99 -2.36 5.45
N SER A 30 -5.79 -3.06 6.26
CA SER A 30 -5.77 -4.52 6.39
C SER A 30 -6.90 -5.22 5.62
N SER A 31 -7.98 -4.50 5.29
CA SER A 31 -9.13 -5.05 4.55
C SER A 31 -8.72 -5.47 3.13
N PRO A 32 -9.00 -6.73 2.71
CA PRO A 32 -8.71 -7.19 1.35
C PRO A 32 -9.39 -6.36 0.26
N THR A 33 -10.64 -5.96 0.49
CA THR A 33 -11.41 -5.16 -0.46
C THR A 33 -10.79 -3.77 -0.62
N ASN A 34 -10.45 -3.10 0.49
CA ASN A 34 -9.87 -1.77 0.45
C ASN A 34 -8.45 -1.80 -0.13
N ARG A 35 -7.68 -2.83 0.20
CA ARG A 35 -6.36 -3.06 -0.40
C ARG A 35 -6.45 -3.17 -1.91
N ARG A 36 -7.34 -4.01 -2.44
CA ARG A 36 -7.51 -4.16 -3.89
C ARG A 36 -7.99 -2.87 -4.53
N TRP A 37 -8.95 -2.19 -3.90
CA TRP A 37 -9.47 -0.92 -4.42
C TRP A 37 -8.39 0.18 -4.50
N LEU A 38 -7.51 0.27 -3.49
CA LEU A 38 -6.44 1.29 -3.47
C LEU A 38 -5.25 0.95 -4.36
N SER A 39 -4.83 -0.31 -4.39
CA SER A 39 -3.54 -0.71 -4.98
C SER A 39 -3.65 -1.51 -6.28
N GLY A 40 -4.82 -2.05 -6.60
CA GLY A 40 -4.98 -3.04 -7.67
C GLY A 40 -4.46 -4.44 -7.32
N PHE A 41 -3.76 -4.61 -6.19
CA PHE A 41 -3.21 -5.90 -5.78
C PHE A 41 -4.31 -6.92 -5.45
N THR A 42 -4.24 -8.08 -6.11
CA THR A 42 -5.27 -9.10 -6.02
C THR A 42 -4.94 -10.26 -5.08
N GLY A 43 -3.70 -10.33 -4.57
CA GLY A 43 -3.26 -11.39 -3.65
C GLY A 43 -4.01 -11.35 -2.32
N SER A 44 -4.04 -12.50 -1.65
CA SER A 44 -4.84 -12.71 -0.44
C SER A 44 -4.19 -12.13 0.82
N ASN A 45 -2.85 -12.07 0.87
CA ASN A 45 -2.10 -11.63 2.06
C ASN A 45 -1.25 -10.40 1.79
N ALA A 46 -1.70 -9.23 2.23
CA ALA A 46 -0.89 -8.02 2.28
C ALA A 46 -1.58 -6.92 3.11
N GLN A 47 -0.79 -5.98 3.59
CA GLN A 47 -1.23 -4.75 4.22
C GLN A 47 -0.68 -3.54 3.46
N LEU A 48 -1.44 -2.45 3.44
CA LEU A 48 -0.95 -1.17 2.90
C LEU A 48 -0.72 -0.19 4.05
N LEU A 49 0.40 0.53 3.99
CA LEU A 49 0.65 1.67 4.87
C LEU A 49 0.78 2.93 4.00
N ILE A 50 -0.05 3.94 4.26
CA ILE A 50 -0.05 5.18 3.48
C ILE A 50 0.24 6.33 4.43
N THR A 51 1.21 7.16 4.06
CA THR A 51 1.55 8.43 4.72
C THR A 51 1.32 9.59 3.73
N PRO A 52 1.46 10.86 4.15
CA PRO A 52 1.38 12.00 3.24
C PRO A 52 2.32 11.91 2.02
N ASP A 53 3.47 11.26 2.18
CA ASP A 53 4.56 11.22 1.20
C ASP A 53 4.85 9.81 0.66
N GLN A 54 4.54 8.76 1.41
CA GLN A 54 4.83 7.36 1.06
C GLN A 54 3.57 6.51 0.91
N ALA A 55 3.73 5.40 0.19
CA ALA A 55 2.73 4.35 0.06
C ALA A 55 3.47 3.01 0.00
N LEU A 56 3.23 2.15 0.97
CA LEU A 56 3.94 0.89 1.16
C LEU A 56 2.97 -0.28 1.04
N ILE A 57 3.43 -1.38 0.46
CA ILE A 57 2.74 -2.66 0.49
C ILE A 57 3.64 -3.71 1.15
N ALA A 58 3.19 -4.22 2.28
CA ALA A 58 3.84 -5.30 3.00
C ALA A 58 3.15 -6.62 2.64
N THR A 59 3.92 -7.58 2.14
CA THR A 59 3.43 -8.91 1.78
C THR A 59 4.52 -9.95 2.00
N ASP A 60 4.15 -11.23 2.00
CA ASP A 60 5.11 -12.33 2.07
C ASP A 60 5.71 -12.65 0.69
N PHE A 61 6.78 -13.45 0.70
CA PHE A 61 7.57 -13.76 -0.49
C PHE A 61 6.75 -14.37 -1.65
N ARG A 62 5.62 -15.05 -1.36
CA ARG A 62 4.80 -15.72 -2.38
C ARG A 62 4.14 -14.72 -3.32
N TYR A 63 3.86 -13.52 -2.83
CA TYR A 63 3.17 -12.48 -3.60
C TYR A 63 4.08 -11.31 -3.99
N TYR A 64 5.38 -11.35 -3.66
CA TYR A 64 6.28 -10.21 -3.84
C TYR A 64 6.36 -9.73 -5.30
N GLN A 65 6.56 -10.65 -6.24
CA GLN A 65 6.59 -10.33 -7.67
C GLN A 65 5.22 -9.86 -8.20
N GLN A 66 4.14 -10.47 -7.72
CA GLN A 66 2.79 -10.07 -8.08
C GLN A 66 2.48 -8.65 -7.60
N ALA A 67 2.86 -8.31 -6.37
CA ALA A 67 2.69 -6.99 -5.81
C ALA A 67 3.49 -5.92 -6.57
N ALA A 68 4.73 -6.23 -6.97
CA ALA A 68 5.53 -5.36 -7.83
C ALA A 68 4.82 -5.01 -9.15
N ALA A 69 4.21 -6.02 -9.78
CA ALA A 69 3.54 -5.87 -11.08
C ALA A 69 2.17 -5.19 -10.97
N GLN A 70 1.39 -5.48 -9.93
CA GLN A 70 0.00 -5.03 -9.81
C GLN A 70 -0.14 -3.68 -9.08
N ALA A 71 0.79 -3.34 -8.19
CA ALA A 71 0.73 -2.14 -7.36
C ALA A 71 1.98 -1.25 -7.53
N PRO A 72 2.26 -0.73 -8.75
CA PRO A 72 3.50 0.02 -9.03
C PRO A 72 3.60 1.36 -8.30
N LEU A 73 2.50 1.86 -7.73
CA LEU A 73 2.47 3.07 -6.90
C LEU A 73 2.85 2.81 -5.44
N PHE A 74 3.01 1.55 -5.05
CA PHE A 74 3.35 1.16 -3.69
C PHE A 74 4.77 0.60 -3.66
N THR A 75 5.58 1.12 -2.75
CA THR A 75 6.90 0.57 -2.48
C THR A 75 6.75 -0.75 -1.73
N LEU A 76 7.42 -1.79 -2.22
CA LEU A 76 7.41 -3.09 -1.57
C LEU A 76 8.20 -3.04 -0.27
N PHE A 77 7.54 -3.41 0.83
CA PHE A 77 8.18 -3.62 2.10
C PHE A 77 8.45 -5.11 2.29
N LYS A 78 9.72 -5.49 2.20
CA LYS A 78 10.16 -6.86 2.47
C LYS A 78 10.28 -7.06 3.97
N HIS A 79 9.40 -7.85 4.55
CA HIS A 79 9.51 -8.28 5.93
C HIS A 79 10.54 -9.42 6.01
N GLU A 80 11.72 -9.14 6.56
CA GLU A 80 12.70 -10.17 6.91
C GLU A 80 12.48 -10.53 8.38
N ARG A 81 12.05 -11.77 8.65
CA ARG A 81 11.89 -12.25 10.04
C ARG A 81 13.28 -12.30 10.67
N THR A 82 13.49 -11.55 11.74
CA THR A 82 14.76 -11.60 12.47
C THR A 82 14.64 -12.59 13.64
N GLU A 83 15.75 -13.19 14.06
CA GLU A 83 15.77 -14.17 15.17
C GLU A 83 15.18 -13.59 16.48
N LYS A 84 15.10 -12.26 16.60
CA LYS A 84 14.58 -11.54 17.77
C LYS A 84 13.05 -11.49 17.89
N ASP A 85 12.30 -11.83 16.85
CA ASP A 85 10.83 -11.75 16.86
C ASP A 85 10.16 -12.93 17.58
N THR A 86 10.95 -13.88 18.06
CA THR A 86 10.51 -15.13 18.71
C THR A 86 10.89 -15.23 20.19
N ALA A 87 11.43 -14.15 20.77
CA ALA A 87 11.90 -14.09 22.15
C ALA A 87 10.88 -13.42 23.08
#